data_AF-A0AA35KS31-F1
#
_entry.id   AF-A0AA35KS31-F1
#
_cell.length_a   1.000
_cell.length_b   1.000
_cell.length_c   1.000
_cell.angle_alpha   90.00
_cell.angle_beta   90.00
_cell.angle_gamma   90.00
#
_symmetry.space_group_name_H-M   'P 1'
#
loop_
_entity.id
_entity.type
_entity.pdbx_description
1 polymer ?
#
loop_
_entity_poly.entity_id
_entity_poly.type
_entity_poly.pdbx_seq_one_letter_code
_entity_poly.pdbx_strand_id
1 'polypeptide(L)'
;MHFFSFQGAVAIIYIIPGDINTLINYFSFAVWIFYGLTVLGLIVMRFTRKDLERPIRVPLIIPILVLLVSIVLVLAPIITAPELPYLYCVLFIISGLVFYVLFIHFKFSWAQKISKPITMHLQMLMEVVPPEAVPE
;
A
#
# COMPACT_ATOMS: atom_id res chain seq x y z
N MET A 1 12.47 14.46 13.46
CA MET A 1 12.93 15.10 12.20
C MET A 1 13.34 14.10 11.11
N HIS A 2 13.79 12.88 11.42
CA HIS A 2 14.35 11.94 10.43
C HIS A 2 13.36 11.27 9.45
N PHE A 3 12.09 11.07 9.83
CA PHE A 3 11.08 10.47 8.94
C PHE A 3 10.74 11.37 7.72
N PHE A 4 10.89 12.69 7.89
CA PHE A 4 10.58 13.67 6.84
C PHE A 4 11.56 13.64 5.67
N SER A 5 12.81 13.19 5.87
CA SER A 5 13.84 13.23 4.82
C SER A 5 13.57 12.24 3.69
N PHE A 6 13.14 11.01 4.01
CA PHE A 6 12.80 10.01 2.99
C PHE A 6 11.53 10.42 2.24
N GLN A 7 10.51 10.87 2.97
CA GLN A 7 9.26 11.32 2.38
C GLN A 7 9.46 12.54 1.46
N GLY A 8 10.32 13.47 1.87
CA GLY A 8 10.70 14.65 1.08
C GLY A 8 11.49 14.29 -0.18
N ALA A 9 12.45 13.36 -0.09
CA ALA A 9 13.19 12.88 -1.25
C ALA A 9 12.27 12.20 -2.29
N VAL A 10 11.37 11.34 -1.82
CA VAL A 10 10.36 10.70 -2.67
C VAL A 10 9.43 11.74 -3.31
N ALA A 11 8.95 12.74 -2.55
CA ALA A 11 8.10 13.80 -3.08
C ALA A 11 8.78 14.61 -4.19
N ILE A 12 10.06 14.97 -4.01
CA ILE A 12 10.83 15.69 -5.04
C ILE A 12 10.97 14.85 -6.32
N ILE A 13 11.24 13.54 -6.18
CA ILE A 13 11.35 12.62 -7.32
C ILE A 13 10.02 12.50 -8.08
N TYR A 14 8.87 12.53 -7.40
CA TYR A 14 7.56 12.46 -8.05
C TYR A 14 7.16 13.74 -8.79
N ILE A 15 7.69 14.90 -8.39
CA ILE A 15 7.35 16.21 -9.01
C ILE A 15 8.12 16.46 -10.31
N ILE A 16 9.34 15.89 -10.46
CA ILE A 16 10.22 16.16 -11.61
C ILE A 16 9.68 15.60 -12.97
N PRO A 17 9.12 14.37 -13.04
CA PRO A 17 8.84 13.72 -14.33
C PRO A 17 7.39 13.83 -14.86
N GLY A 18 6.40 14.28 -14.07
CA GLY A 18 4.98 14.11 -14.44
C GLY A 18 4.10 15.34 -14.25
N ASP A 19 3.20 15.57 -15.21
CA ASP A 19 2.08 16.51 -15.06
C ASP A 19 1.21 16.08 -13.87
N ILE A 20 0.92 17.03 -12.98
CA ILE A 20 0.15 16.85 -11.74
C ILE A 20 -1.16 16.10 -12.02
N ASN A 21 -1.83 16.40 -13.13
CA ASN A 21 -3.10 15.77 -13.48
C ASN A 21 -2.96 14.26 -13.71
N THR A 22 -1.92 13.84 -14.43
CA THR A 22 -1.64 12.43 -14.67
C THR A 22 -1.25 11.71 -13.38
N LEU A 23 -0.45 12.36 -12.55
CA LEU A 23 0.01 11.83 -11.26
C LEU A 23 -1.15 11.58 -10.30
N ILE A 24 -2.08 12.53 -10.19
CA ILE A 24 -3.30 12.41 -9.37
C ILE A 24 -4.14 11.24 -9.85
N ASN A 25 -4.28 11.05 -11.16
CA ASN A 25 -5.07 9.94 -11.71
C ASN A 25 -4.46 8.58 -11.35
N TYR A 26 -3.13 8.42 -11.45
CA TYR A 26 -2.44 7.18 -11.07
C TYR A 26 -2.51 6.91 -9.57
N PHE A 27 -2.25 7.93 -8.76
CA PHE A 27 -2.35 7.81 -7.31
C PHE A 27 -3.77 7.43 -6.89
N SER A 28 -4.78 8.12 -7.44
CA SER A 28 -6.19 7.85 -7.16
C SER A 28 -6.53 6.41 -7.54
N PHE A 29 -6.14 5.96 -8.73
CA PHE A 29 -6.37 4.58 -9.18
C PHE A 29 -5.82 3.55 -8.18
N ALA A 30 -4.56 3.71 -7.74
CA ALA A 30 -3.95 2.82 -6.76
C ALA A 30 -4.69 2.85 -5.41
N VAL A 31 -5.02 4.03 -4.90
CA VAL A 31 -5.76 4.20 -3.63
C VAL A 31 -7.14 3.54 -3.69
N TRP A 32 -7.86 3.70 -4.80
CA TRP A 32 -9.19 3.09 -4.98
C TRP A 32 -9.12 1.56 -4.99
N ILE A 33 -8.08 0.95 -5.55
CA ILE A 33 -7.84 -0.50 -5.45
C ILE A 33 -7.69 -0.93 -3.98
N PHE A 34 -6.84 -0.23 -3.22
CA PHE A 34 -6.62 -0.56 -1.81
C PHE A 34 -7.86 -0.34 -0.95
N TYR A 35 -8.62 0.74 -1.18
CA TYR A 35 -9.89 0.97 -0.50
C TYR A 35 -10.91 -0.13 -0.81
N GLY A 36 -11.03 -0.54 -2.07
CA GLY A 36 -11.86 -1.67 -2.46
C GLY A 36 -11.45 -2.95 -1.72
N LEU A 37 -10.15 -3.25 -1.64
CA LEU A 37 -9.63 -4.41 -0.94
C LEU A 37 -9.88 -4.36 0.58
N THR A 38 -9.68 -3.21 1.23
CA THR A 38 -9.95 -3.04 2.66
C THR A 38 -11.43 -3.22 2.97
N VAL A 39 -12.31 -2.65 2.14
CA VAL A 39 -13.77 -2.77 2.29
C VAL A 39 -14.24 -4.20 2.02
N LEU A 40 -13.68 -4.87 1.01
CA LEU A 40 -13.91 -6.30 0.77
C LEU A 40 -13.45 -7.13 1.96
N GLY A 41 -12.27 -6.85 2.52
CA GLY A 41 -11.77 -7.47 3.74
C GLY A 41 -12.72 -7.27 4.93
N LEU A 42 -13.29 -6.07 5.10
CA LEU A 42 -14.29 -5.78 6.12
C LEU A 42 -15.56 -6.63 5.94
N ILE A 43 -16.03 -6.77 4.69
CA ILE A 43 -17.18 -7.61 4.35
C ILE A 43 -16.86 -9.08 4.65
N VAL A 44 -15.71 -9.60 4.20
CA VAL A 44 -15.26 -10.98 4.46
C VAL A 44 -15.15 -11.25 5.96
N MET A 45 -14.53 -10.34 6.73
CA MET A 45 -14.44 -10.46 8.18
C MET A 45 -15.81 -10.45 8.87
N ARG A 46 -16.83 -9.83 8.26
CA ARG A 46 -18.21 -9.93 8.76
C ARG A 46 -18.83 -11.31 8.58
N PHE A 47 -18.42 -12.05 7.55
CA PHE A 47 -18.87 -13.42 7.35
C PHE A 47 -18.04 -14.44 8.13
N THR A 48 -16.72 -14.29 8.18
CA THR A 48 -15.81 -15.26 8.81
C THR A 48 -15.70 -15.09 10.33
N ARG A 49 -15.81 -13.86 10.86
CA ARG A 49 -15.64 -13.55 12.30
C ARG A 49 -16.89 -12.87 12.85
N LYS A 50 -17.96 -13.65 12.99
CA LYS A 50 -19.27 -13.18 13.49
C LYS A 50 -19.31 -12.97 15.00
N ASP A 51 -18.55 -13.76 15.76
CA ASP A 51 -18.57 -13.79 17.23
C ASP A 51 -17.75 -12.69 17.93
N LEU A 52 -17.17 -11.75 17.18
CA LEU A 52 -16.48 -10.61 17.77
C LEU A 52 -17.50 -9.58 18.26
N GLU A 53 -17.39 -9.13 19.53
CA GLU A 53 -18.15 -7.99 20.03
C GLU A 53 -17.78 -6.75 19.21
N ARG A 54 -18.77 -6.19 18.49
CA ARG A 54 -18.59 -5.00 17.66
C ARG A 54 -19.17 -3.79 18.42
N PRO A 55 -18.35 -2.97 19.09
CA PRO A 55 -18.82 -1.78 19.80
C PRO A 55 -19.40 -0.71 18.86
N ILE A 56 -18.99 -0.69 17.58
CA ILE A 56 -19.52 0.21 16.56
C ILE A 56 -20.10 -0.62 15.41
N ARG A 57 -21.41 -0.50 15.17
CA ARG A 57 -22.12 -1.21 14.10
C ARG A 57 -22.42 -0.27 12.94
N VAL A 58 -21.61 -0.37 11.89
CA VAL A 58 -21.89 0.31 10.61
C VAL A 58 -22.86 -0.53 9.76
N PRO A 59 -23.89 0.11 9.15
CA PRO A 59 -24.76 -0.53 8.17
C PRO A 59 -23.97 -1.14 7.01
N LEU A 60 -24.33 -2.36 6.58
CA LEU A 60 -23.66 -3.06 5.47
C LEU A 60 -23.76 -2.35 4.12
N ILE A 61 -24.75 -1.46 3.98
CA ILE A 61 -25.01 -0.70 2.76
C ILE A 61 -23.82 0.21 2.43
N ILE A 62 -23.18 0.81 3.43
CA ILE A 62 -22.05 1.74 3.23
C ILE A 62 -20.83 1.00 2.64
N PRO A 63 -20.32 -0.11 3.22
CA PRO A 63 -19.26 -0.91 2.60
C PRO A 63 -19.60 -1.36 1.18
N ILE A 64 -20.82 -1.82 0.92
CA ILE A 64 -21.20 -2.32 -0.40
C ILE A 64 -21.18 -1.19 -1.43
N LEU A 65 -21.69 0.00 -1.08
CA LEU A 65 -21.67 1.17 -1.96
C LEU A 65 -20.23 1.59 -2.27
N VAL A 66 -19.37 1.69 -1.25
CA VAL A 66 -17.96 2.06 -1.44
C VAL A 66 -17.23 1.03 -2.31
N LEU A 67 -17.52 -0.26 -2.13
CA LEU A 67 -16.96 -1.31 -2.98
C LEU A 67 -17.38 -1.12 -4.45
N LEU A 68 -18.67 -0.88 -4.72
CA LEU A 68 -19.17 -0.62 -6.08
C LEU A 68 -18.51 0.61 -6.70
N VAL A 69 -18.42 1.72 -5.96
CA VAL A 69 -17.75 2.94 -6.42
C VAL A 69 -16.28 2.67 -6.73
N SER A 70 -15.58 1.92 -5.87
CA SER A 70 -14.18 1.56 -6.09
C SER A 70 -13.99 0.75 -7.37
N ILE A 71 -14.89 -0.21 -7.65
CA ILE A 71 -14.84 -1.02 -8.88
C ILE A 71 -15.06 -0.14 -10.11
N VAL A 72 -16.05 0.75 -10.08
CA VAL A 72 -16.32 1.66 -11.19
C VAL A 72 -15.15 2.61 -11.45
N LEU A 73 -14.55 3.19 -10.40
CA LEU A 73 -13.42 4.12 -10.56
C LEU A 73 -12.13 3.44 -11.01
N VAL A 74 -11.96 2.15 -10.72
CA VAL A 74 -10.85 1.34 -11.25
C VAL A 74 -11.11 0.93 -12.70
N LEU A 75 -12.34 0.52 -13.04
CA LEU A 75 -12.68 0.06 -14.39
C LEU A 75 -12.85 1.20 -15.39
N ALA A 76 -13.36 2.36 -14.96
CA ALA A 76 -13.60 3.52 -15.82
C ALA A 76 -12.35 3.92 -16.64
N PRO A 77 -11.18 4.22 -16.04
CA PRO A 77 -9.99 4.60 -16.80
C PRO A 77 -9.50 3.48 -17.73
N ILE A 78 -9.65 2.21 -17.35
CA ILE A 78 -9.24 1.05 -18.16
C ILE A 78 -10.08 0.96 -19.45
N ILE A 79 -11.38 1.26 -19.37
CA ILE A 79 -12.31 1.15 -20.51
C ILE A 79 -12.25 2.39 -21.39
N THR A 80 -12.17 3.59 -20.80
CA THR A 80 -12.27 4.85 -21.56
C THR A 80 -10.98 5.22 -22.26
N ALA A 81 -9.82 4.97 -21.65
CA ALA A 81 -8.52 5.31 -22.21
C ALA A 81 -7.45 4.37 -21.61
N PRO A 82 -7.25 3.17 -22.18
CA PRO A 82 -6.26 2.23 -21.69
C PRO A 82 -4.85 2.76 -21.96
N GLU A 83 -4.37 3.64 -21.09
CA GLU A 83 -2.99 4.13 -21.14
C GLU A 83 -2.05 3.11 -20.48
N LEU A 84 -0.87 2.92 -21.09
CA LEU A 84 0.20 2.04 -20.57
C LEU A 84 0.54 2.25 -19.08
N PRO A 85 0.51 3.46 -18.50
CA PRO A 85 0.78 3.70 -17.09
C PRO A 85 -0.15 2.95 -16.12
N TYR A 86 -1.43 2.76 -16.44
CA TYR A 86 -2.35 2.00 -15.58
C TYR A 86 -1.95 0.52 -15.50
N LEU A 87 -1.48 -0.04 -16.61
CA LEU A 87 -0.95 -1.40 -16.65
C LEU A 87 0.31 -1.52 -15.79
N TYR A 88 1.22 -0.53 -15.86
CA TYR A 88 2.39 -0.49 -14.98
C TYR A 88 2.00 -0.39 -13.50
N CYS A 89 0.98 0.38 -13.14
CA CYS A 89 0.48 0.45 -11.76
C CYS A 89 -0.01 -0.93 -11.26
N VAL A 90 -0.79 -1.66 -12.06
CA VAL A 90 -1.28 -2.99 -11.67
C VAL A 90 -0.11 -3.98 -11.53
N LEU A 91 0.82 -3.98 -12.49
CA LEU A 91 2.02 -4.83 -12.42
C LEU A 91 2.89 -4.50 -11.20
N PHE A 92 3.00 -3.22 -10.84
CA PHE A 92 3.75 -2.79 -9.65
C PHE A 92 3.11 -3.30 -8.36
N ILE A 93 1.78 -3.24 -8.25
CA ILE A 93 1.04 -3.79 -7.09
C ILE A 93 1.27 -5.32 -6.99
N ILE A 94 1.17 -6.04 -8.11
CA ILE A 94 1.41 -7.50 -8.16
C ILE A 94 2.87 -7.82 -7.84
N SER A 95 3.81 -7.01 -8.32
CA SER A 95 5.24 -7.17 -8.01
C SER A 95 5.48 -7.10 -6.51
N GLY A 96 4.81 -6.19 -5.79
CA GLY A 96 4.85 -6.13 -4.32
C GLY A 96 4.44 -7.45 -3.65
N LEU A 97 3.43 -8.15 -4.19
CA LEU A 97 3.03 -9.47 -3.72
C LEU A 97 4.09 -10.54 -3.99
N VAL A 98 4.73 -10.50 -5.16
CA VAL A 98 5.86 -11.39 -5.50
C VAL A 98 7.03 -11.17 -4.54
N PHE A 99 7.39 -9.92 -4.26
CA PHE A 99 8.40 -9.56 -3.26
C PHE A 99 8.05 -10.09 -1.87
N TYR A 100 6.79 -9.97 -1.44
CA TYR A 100 6.33 -10.53 -0.17
C TYR A 100 6.57 -12.05 -0.10
N VAL A 101 6.18 -12.80 -1.13
CA VAL A 101 6.39 -14.26 -1.17
C VAL A 101 7.88 -14.61 -1.16
N LEU A 102 8.71 -13.92 -1.95
CA LEU A 102 10.15 -14.17 -2.02
C LEU A 102 10.88 -13.87 -0.69
N PHE A 103 10.57 -12.74 -0.05
CA PHE A 103 11.30 -12.31 1.16
C PHE A 103 10.77 -12.97 2.44
N ILE A 104 9.45 -13.14 2.57
CA ILE A 104 8.83 -13.60 3.82
C ILE A 104 8.54 -15.10 3.80
N HIS A 105 8.01 -15.64 2.69
CA HIS A 105 7.67 -17.06 2.62
C HIS A 105 8.92 -17.92 2.38
N PHE A 106 9.77 -17.53 1.43
CA PHE A 106 11.01 -18.27 1.13
C PHE A 106 12.20 -17.95 2.04
N LYS A 107 12.10 -16.90 2.88
CA LYS A 107 13.15 -16.44 3.82
C LYS A 107 14.57 -16.56 3.23
N PHE A 108 14.78 -16.03 2.02
CA PHE A 108 16.08 -16.12 1.37
C PHE A 108 17.18 -15.55 2.28
N SER A 109 18.12 -16.41 2.71
CA SER A 109 19.21 -16.01 3.62
C SER A 109 20.07 -14.87 3.08
N TRP A 110 20.15 -14.71 1.76
CA TRP A 110 20.84 -13.61 1.10
C TRP A 110 20.17 -12.23 1.35
N ALA A 111 18.84 -12.17 1.34
CA ALA A 111 18.10 -10.93 1.60
C ALA A 111 18.36 -10.37 3.01
N GLN A 112 18.47 -11.26 4.00
CA GLN A 112 18.84 -10.88 5.37
C GLN A 112 20.32 -10.49 5.50
N LYS A 113 21.20 -11.10 4.70
CA LYS A 113 22.63 -10.72 4.66
C LYS A 113 22.87 -9.35 4.04
N ILE A 114 22.01 -8.88 3.13
CA ILE A 114 22.10 -7.54 2.53
C ILE A 114 21.41 -6.48 3.40
N SER A 115 20.23 -6.77 3.95
CA SER A 115 19.50 -5.79 4.75
C SER A 115 20.25 -5.39 6.03
N LYS A 116 20.84 -6.34 6.75
CA LYS A 116 21.58 -6.07 8.00
C LYS A 116 22.70 -5.01 7.87
N PRO A 117 23.66 -5.12 6.93
CA PRO A 117 24.73 -4.12 6.80
C PRO A 117 24.22 -2.75 6.36
N ILE A 118 23.20 -2.70 5.49
CA ILE A 118 22.56 -1.44 5.07
C ILE A 118 21.90 -0.77 6.28
N THR A 119 21.11 -1.51 7.05
CA THR A 119 20.47 -1.01 8.27
C THR A 119 21.51 -0.50 9.26
N MET A 120 22.62 -1.21 9.47
CA MET A 120 23.69 -0.80 10.38
C MET A 120 24.37 0.50 9.94
N HIS A 121 24.68 0.65 8.65
CA HIS A 121 25.27 1.88 8.12
C HIS A 121 24.31 3.07 8.22
N LEU A 122 23.03 2.85 7.91
CA LEU A 122 21.98 3.87 8.05
C LEU A 122 21.75 4.25 9.51
N GLN A 123 21.80 3.30 10.44
CA GLN A 123 21.68 3.54 11.88
C GLN A 123 22.83 4.40 12.40
N MET A 124 24.07 4.11 12.01
CA MET A 124 25.23 4.90 12.42
C MET A 124 25.25 6.28 11.76
N LEU A 125 24.93 6.38 10.47
CA LEU A 125 24.92 7.65 9.72
C LEU A 125 23.86 8.63 10.26
N MET A 126 22.71 8.11 10.69
CA MET A 126 21.59 8.92 11.15
C MET A 126 21.42 8.95 12.68
N GLU A 127 22.31 8.28 13.42
CA GLU A 127 22.27 8.11 14.89
C GLU A 127 20.88 7.66 15.40
N VAL A 128 20.26 6.72 14.68
CA VAL A 128 18.92 6.21 15.02
C VAL A 128 19.01 4.88 15.76
N VAL A 129 18.35 4.80 16.91
CA VAL A 129 18.24 3.60 17.75
C VAL A 129 16.83 3.01 17.61
N PRO A 130 16.65 1.67 17.65
CA PRO A 130 15.32 1.06 17.65
C PRO A 130 14.46 1.60 18.80
N PRO A 131 13.14 1.77 18.60
CA PRO A 131 12.26 2.16 19.69
C PRO A 131 12.26 1.08 20.77
N GLU A 132 12.30 1.49 22.04
CA GLU A 132 12.13 0.59 23.16
C GLU A 132 10.74 -0.06 23.06
N ALA A 133 10.69 -1.39 23.18
CA ALA A 133 9.41 -2.09 23.22
C ALA A 133 8.67 -1.65 24.48
N VAL A 134 7.51 -1.01 24.31
CA VAL A 134 6.63 -0.67 25.44
C VAL A 134 6.18 -2.01 26.05
N PRO A 135 6.47 -2.30 27.32
CA PRO A 135 5.95 -3.49 27.97
C PRO A 135 4.42 -3.34 28.05
N GLU A 136 3.72 -4.34 27.49
CA GLU A 136 2.25 -4.44 27.50
C GLU A 136 1.69 -4.57 28.92
#